data_AF-A0A091C9L1-F1
#
_entry.id   AF-A0A091C9L1-F1
#
_cell.length_a   1.000
_cell.length_b   1.000
_cell.length_c   1.000
_cell.angle_alpha   90.00
_cell.angle_beta   90.00
_cell.angle_gamma   90.00
#
_symmetry.space_group_name_H-M   'P 1'
#
loop_
_entity.id
_entity.type
_entity.pdbx_description
1 polymer ?
#
loop_
_entity_poly.entity_id
_entity_poly.type
_entity_poly.pdbx_seq_one_letter_code
_entity_poly.pdbx_strand_id
1 'polypeptide(L)'
;MEIKKLYASILNKNPILLTRTKLIFPFYSTHSEAKEKMKEAVYNQNCWYIKTGNWIVLFSIKWKNQRLEVENLLYKGSEKVTWLFILQIIEKFARSYFVSKITFSFFTKGVLFPWLTSQGYQQDEHGFSKELSYHTALVLSGGGARGAYQIGAWRALKELGISFEMITSTSVGTLNAALIMMNDETKAQQLWYKISTEQILAFPQAAATNYSFKQLTRQLRSLSKTAMKEKGVSTLPLQKLMVQTLDEAKLKTSSIKFYICTTRLKGLKEKVVAIHSIKQSWKWLTASAAFFSSDAACTNSRRRLC
;
A
#
# COMPACT_ATOMS: atom_id res chain seq x y z
N MET A 1 13.09 12.41 6.95
CA MET A 1 14.03 11.67 7.83
C MET A 1 13.85 10.19 7.55
N GLU A 2 14.95 9.48 7.32
CA GLU A 2 14.94 8.08 6.90
C GLU A 2 15.46 7.20 8.05
N ILE A 3 14.78 6.08 8.30
CA ILE A 3 15.20 5.08 9.30
C ILE A 3 16.11 4.08 8.58
N LYS A 4 17.31 3.88 9.11
CA LYS A 4 18.33 3.03 8.51
C LYS A 4 18.68 1.88 9.45
N LYS A 5 18.93 0.71 8.87
CA LYS A 5 19.48 -0.41 9.62
C LYS A 5 20.93 -0.11 10.00
N LEU A 6 21.31 -0.37 11.25
CA LEU A 6 22.69 -0.23 11.72
C LEU A 6 23.39 -1.57 11.60
N TYR A 7 24.41 -1.64 10.74
CA TYR A 7 25.24 -2.82 10.57
C TYR A 7 26.51 -2.74 11.42
N ALA A 8 27.04 -3.90 11.83
CA ALA A 8 28.30 -3.99 12.57
C ALA A 8 29.47 -3.31 11.86
N SER A 9 29.53 -3.37 10.52
CA SER A 9 30.56 -2.68 9.73
C SER A 9 30.52 -1.15 9.89
N ILE A 10 29.34 -0.56 10.04
CA ILE A 10 29.16 0.87 10.27
C ILE A 10 29.58 1.22 11.69
N LEU A 11 29.17 0.41 12.66
CA LEU A 11 29.52 0.62 14.06
C LEU A 11 31.04 0.49 14.29
N ASN A 12 31.69 -0.50 13.69
CA ASN A 12 33.14 -0.69 13.78
C ASN A 12 33.92 0.48 13.17
N LYS A 13 33.42 1.07 12.08
CA LYS A 13 34.01 2.27 11.46
C LYS A 13 33.78 3.55 12.27
N ASN A 14 32.72 3.59 13.09
CA ASN A 14 32.36 4.75 13.89
C ASN A 14 31.84 4.35 15.28
N PRO A 15 32.73 3.89 16.19
CA PRO A 15 32.34 3.44 17.53
C PRO A 15 31.74 4.57 18.38
N ILE A 16 32.01 5.83 18.00
CA ILE A 16 31.48 7.04 18.65
C ILE A 16 29.95 7.15 18.49
N LEU A 17 29.32 6.37 17.59
CA LEU A 17 27.86 6.35 17.46
C LEU A 17 27.14 6.00 18.78
N LEU A 18 27.69 5.07 19.57
CA LEU A 18 27.10 4.65 20.84
C LEU A 18 27.63 5.42 22.06
N THR A 19 28.67 6.24 21.90
CA THR A 19 29.24 7.01 23.03
C THR A 19 28.33 8.16 23.44
N ARG A 20 28.21 8.38 24.76
CA ARG A 20 27.34 9.41 25.36
C ARG A 20 25.86 9.28 24.98
N THR A 21 25.43 8.08 24.60
CA THR A 21 24.00 7.77 24.46
C THR A 21 23.34 7.60 25.83
N LYS A 22 22.07 7.96 25.91
CA LYS A 22 21.23 7.83 27.11
C LYS A 22 20.03 6.96 26.77
N LEU A 23 19.66 6.11 27.72
CA LEU A 23 18.45 5.30 27.66
C LEU A 23 17.22 6.21 27.80
N ILE A 24 16.23 6.04 26.92
CA ILE A 24 15.03 6.89 26.89
C ILE A 24 13.93 6.33 27.81
N PHE A 25 13.69 5.02 27.73
CA PHE A 25 12.71 4.29 28.53
C PHE A 25 13.39 3.18 29.33
N PRO A 26 12.84 2.75 30.48
CA PRO A 26 13.53 1.87 31.43
C PRO A 26 13.58 0.40 30.98
N PHE A 27 14.08 0.13 29.77
CA PHE A 27 14.36 -1.24 29.28
C PHE A 27 15.44 -1.95 30.10
N TYR A 28 16.37 -1.18 30.67
CA TYR A 28 17.51 -1.67 31.44
C TYR A 28 17.72 -0.79 32.66
N SER A 29 18.41 -1.34 33.67
CA SER A 29 18.64 -0.64 34.94
C SER A 29 19.69 0.46 34.80
N THR A 30 20.60 0.34 33.82
CA THR A 30 21.68 1.32 33.61
C THR A 30 21.88 1.68 32.14
N HIS A 31 22.41 2.88 31.88
CA HIS A 31 22.82 3.29 30.54
C HIS A 31 23.97 2.43 29.98
N SER A 32 24.84 1.90 30.85
CA SER A 32 25.96 1.04 30.44
C SER A 32 25.46 -0.31 29.92
N GLU A 33 24.56 -0.95 30.66
CA GLU A 33 23.90 -2.19 30.25
C GLU A 33 23.16 -2.01 28.92
N ALA A 34 22.36 -0.95 28.79
CA ALA A 34 21.65 -0.66 27.55
C ALA A 34 22.58 -0.48 26.34
N LYS A 35 23.77 0.11 26.51
CA LYS A 35 24.74 0.23 25.41
C LYS A 35 25.31 -1.12 25.01
N GLU A 36 25.64 -2.00 25.96
CA GLU A 36 26.13 -3.35 25.65
C GLU A 36 25.07 -4.16 24.91
N LYS A 37 23.82 -4.13 25.38
CA LYS A 37 22.70 -4.79 24.69
C LYS A 37 22.41 -4.21 23.31
N MET A 38 22.60 -2.90 23.10
CA MET A 38 22.51 -2.31 21.78
C MET A 38 23.63 -2.81 20.85
N LYS A 39 24.88 -2.96 21.34
CA LYS A 39 25.97 -3.54 20.55
C LYS A 39 25.63 -4.96 20.12
N GLU A 40 25.21 -5.82 21.06
CA GLU A 40 24.76 -7.18 20.76
C GLU A 40 23.68 -7.18 19.66
N ALA A 41 22.68 -6.30 19.76
CA ALA A 41 21.64 -6.17 18.75
C ALA A 41 22.16 -5.73 17.38
N VAL A 42 23.18 -4.87 17.31
CA VAL A 42 23.83 -4.49 16.04
C VAL A 42 24.50 -5.69 15.37
N TYR A 43 25.23 -6.51 16.13
CA TYR A 43 25.85 -7.73 15.59
C TYR A 43 24.81 -8.76 15.13
N ASN A 44 23.69 -8.85 15.85
CA ASN A 44 22.55 -9.70 15.47
C ASN A 44 21.68 -9.11 14.34
N GLN A 45 22.09 -7.97 13.75
CA GLN A 45 21.34 -7.28 12.70
C GLN A 45 19.90 -6.90 13.09
N ASN A 46 19.71 -6.54 14.35
CA ASN A 46 18.44 -6.21 14.97
C ASN A 46 18.37 -4.74 15.45
N CYS A 47 19.23 -3.88 14.90
CA CYS A 47 19.31 -2.46 15.28
C CYS A 47 18.99 -1.53 14.10
N TRP A 48 18.19 -0.51 14.38
CA TRP A 48 17.86 0.58 13.48
C TRP A 48 18.15 1.92 14.13
N TYR A 49 18.38 2.93 13.31
CA TYR A 49 18.61 4.29 13.79
C TYR A 49 18.03 5.32 12.84
N ILE A 50 17.79 6.50 13.40
CA ILE A 50 17.41 7.71 12.68
C ILE A 50 18.31 8.84 13.18
N LYS A 51 18.93 9.54 12.25
CA LYS A 51 19.88 10.62 12.52
C LYS A 51 19.44 11.88 11.78
N THR A 52 19.49 13.02 12.45
CA THR A 52 19.31 14.34 11.85
C THR A 52 20.32 15.26 12.49
N GLY A 53 21.21 15.87 11.70
CA GLY A 53 22.24 16.84 12.11
C GLY A 53 22.81 16.66 13.52
N ASN A 54 22.09 17.21 14.50
CA ASN A 54 22.46 17.36 15.89
C ASN A 54 22.10 16.18 16.82
N TRP A 55 21.36 15.17 16.34
CA TRP A 55 20.91 14.07 17.18
C TRP A 55 20.71 12.74 16.43
N ILE A 56 20.68 11.65 17.19
CA ILE A 56 20.46 10.28 16.76
C ILE A 56 19.60 9.52 17.79
N VAL A 57 18.61 8.78 17.30
CA VAL A 57 17.86 7.78 18.07
C VAL A 57 18.21 6.42 17.48
N LEU A 58 18.59 5.47 18.35
CA LEU A 58 18.84 4.07 18.01
C LEU A 58 17.84 3.20 18.76
N PHE A 59 17.34 2.17 18.10
CA PHE A 59 16.44 1.21 18.73
C PHE A 59 16.73 -0.19 18.23
N SER A 60 16.59 -1.18 19.12
CA SER A 60 16.68 -2.58 18.77
C SER A 60 15.32 -3.24 18.83
N ILE A 61 15.09 -4.19 17.92
CA ILE A 61 13.82 -4.89 17.81
C ILE A 61 14.01 -6.39 17.62
N LYS A 62 12.99 -7.16 18.02
CA LYS A 62 12.79 -8.56 17.64
C LYS A 62 11.48 -8.70 16.89
N TRP A 63 11.51 -9.56 15.87
CA TRP A 63 10.33 -9.90 15.06
C TRP A 63 9.72 -11.20 15.58
N LYS A 64 8.41 -11.21 15.81
CA LYS A 64 7.64 -12.40 16.20
C LYS A 64 6.30 -12.39 15.47
N ASN A 65 6.13 -13.18 14.40
CA ASN A 65 4.85 -13.39 13.70
C ASN A 65 4.00 -12.11 13.51
N GLN A 66 4.46 -11.18 12.66
CA GLN A 66 3.84 -9.86 12.44
C GLN A 66 3.75 -8.96 13.70
N ARG A 67 4.47 -9.27 14.78
CA ARG A 67 4.63 -8.40 15.94
C ARG A 67 6.05 -7.87 16.01
N LEU A 68 6.16 -6.64 16.51
CA LEU A 68 7.43 -5.96 16.70
C LEU A 68 7.63 -5.72 18.19
N GLU A 69 8.69 -6.30 18.72
CA GLU A 69 9.10 -6.12 20.11
C GLU A 69 10.31 -5.20 20.13
N VAL A 70 10.18 -4.01 20.73
CA VAL A 70 11.30 -3.09 20.95
C VAL A 70 11.93 -3.44 22.29
N GLU A 71 13.23 -3.72 22.26
CA GLU A 71 13.98 -4.15 23.45
C GLU A 71 14.87 -3.05 24.01
N ASN A 72 15.20 -2.04 23.21
CA ASN A 72 16.14 -1.00 23.61
C ASN A 72 15.91 0.28 22.80
N LEU A 73 16.20 1.41 23.43
CA LEU A 73 16.00 2.72 22.84
C LEU A 73 17.00 3.74 23.43
N LEU A 74 17.96 4.12 22.60
CA LEU A 74 19.05 5.02 22.96
C LEU A 74 18.93 6.34 22.20
N TYR A 75 19.24 7.44 22.89
CA TYR A 75 19.29 8.78 22.33
C TYR A 75 20.66 9.42 22.52
N LYS A 76 21.12 10.17 21.53
CA LYS A 76 22.27 11.07 21.64
C LYS A 76 21.98 12.35 20.86
N GLY A 77 22.13 13.50 21.50
CA GLY A 77 21.97 14.80 20.85
C GLY A 77 21.90 15.95 21.86
N SER A 78 22.10 17.17 21.37
CA SER A 78 22.03 18.40 22.17
C SER A 78 20.59 18.93 22.31
N GLU A 79 19.75 18.70 21.31
CA GLU A 79 18.35 19.08 21.31
C GLU A 79 17.53 18.15 22.23
N LYS A 80 16.47 18.67 22.86
CA LYS A 80 15.53 17.81 23.59
C LYS A 80 14.52 17.23 22.61
N VAL A 81 14.58 15.92 22.41
CA VAL A 81 13.55 15.18 21.68
C VAL A 81 12.49 14.68 22.67
N THR A 82 11.21 14.90 22.37
CA THR A 82 10.11 14.50 23.25
C THR A 82 9.83 13.00 23.15
N TRP A 83 9.31 12.39 24.23
CA TRP A 83 8.87 11.00 24.20
C TRP A 83 7.84 10.73 23.12
N LEU A 84 6.91 11.67 22.89
CA LEU A 84 5.88 11.56 21.85
C LEU A 84 6.51 11.44 20.46
N PHE A 85 7.51 12.25 20.16
CA PHE A 85 8.17 12.22 18.86
C PHE A 85 8.90 10.89 18.63
N ILE A 86 9.58 10.37 19.64
CA ILE A 86 10.27 9.08 19.54
C ILE A 86 9.26 7.94 19.38
N LEU A 87 8.16 7.98 20.13
CA LEU A 87 7.08 7.01 20.01
C LEU A 87 6.49 7.00 18.59
N GLN A 88 6.24 8.18 18.01
CA GLN A 88 5.76 8.32 16.62
C GLN A 88 6.74 7.76 15.59
N ILE A 89 8.05 7.91 15.80
CA ILE A 89 9.07 7.30 14.93
C ILE A 89 8.95 5.77 14.96
N ILE A 90 8.86 5.19 16.15
CA ILE A 90 8.76 3.73 16.35
C ILE A 90 7.45 3.20 15.77
N GLU A 91 6.33 3.87 16.03
CA GLU A 91 5.03 3.49 15.46
C GLU A 91 5.03 3.59 13.94
N LYS A 92 5.62 4.65 13.36
CA LYS A 92 5.74 4.79 11.91
C LYS A 92 6.58 3.68 11.31
N PHE A 93 7.69 3.32 11.96
CA PHE A 93 8.53 2.20 11.56
C PHE A 93 7.75 0.89 11.59
N ALA A 94 7.09 0.59 12.70
CA ALA A 94 6.24 -0.60 12.85
C ALA A 94 5.18 -0.69 11.75
N ARG A 95 4.48 0.43 11.49
CA ARG A 95 3.44 0.52 10.45
C ARG A 95 3.96 0.30 9.04
N SER A 96 5.22 0.64 8.73
CA SER A 96 5.78 0.38 7.39
C SER A 96 5.99 -1.12 7.10
N TYR A 97 5.97 -1.95 8.14
CA TYR A 97 6.03 -3.42 8.03
C TYR A 97 4.67 -4.10 8.26
N PHE A 98 3.57 -3.34 8.33
CA PHE A 98 2.21 -3.86 8.56
C PHE A 98 2.10 -4.78 9.79
N VAL A 99 2.82 -4.45 10.87
CA VAL A 99 2.78 -5.26 12.09
C VAL A 99 1.45 -5.10 12.82
N SER A 100 0.93 -6.17 13.41
CA SER A 100 -0.32 -6.16 14.16
C SER A 100 -0.17 -5.57 15.56
N LYS A 101 0.99 -5.78 16.22
CA LYS A 101 1.23 -5.36 17.60
C LYS A 101 2.65 -4.83 17.79
N ILE A 102 2.77 -3.73 18.54
CA ILE A 102 4.05 -3.24 19.07
C ILE A 102 4.09 -3.58 20.56
N THR A 103 5.22 -4.11 21.03
CA THR A 103 5.50 -4.32 22.45
C THR A 103 6.79 -3.62 22.86
N PHE A 104 6.78 -2.95 24.00
CA PHE A 104 7.94 -2.45 24.70
C PHE A 104 8.21 -3.33 25.91
N SER A 105 9.34 -4.04 25.90
CA SER A 105 9.68 -5.05 26.91
C SER A 105 10.24 -4.44 28.19
N PHE A 106 9.46 -3.56 28.83
CA PHE A 106 9.79 -2.99 30.13
C PHE A 106 8.54 -2.76 30.99
N PHE A 107 8.79 -2.61 32.29
CA PHE A 107 7.79 -2.25 33.29
C PHE A 107 8.18 -0.94 33.94
N THR A 108 7.20 -0.07 34.19
CA THR A 108 7.46 1.20 34.87
C THR A 108 6.29 1.56 35.77
N LYS A 109 6.59 2.26 36.86
CA LYS A 109 5.63 2.91 37.75
C LYS A 109 5.92 4.41 37.76
N GLY A 110 4.92 5.24 38.08
CA GLY A 110 5.05 6.70 38.07
C GLY A 110 4.67 7.32 36.72
N VAL A 111 5.14 8.53 36.42
CA VAL A 111 4.62 9.42 35.34
C VAL A 111 4.61 8.78 33.94
N LEU A 112 5.55 7.89 33.64
CA LEU A 112 5.63 7.24 32.34
C LEU A 112 4.47 6.25 32.10
N PHE A 113 3.97 5.59 33.15
CA PHE A 113 2.86 4.64 33.05
C PHE A 113 1.57 5.30 32.50
N PRO A 114 0.98 6.33 33.17
CA PRO A 114 -0.24 6.95 32.68
C PRO A 114 -0.01 7.68 31.35
N TRP A 115 1.22 8.16 31.09
CA TRP A 115 1.56 8.74 29.80
C TRP A 115 1.48 7.71 28.66
N LEU A 116 2.07 6.52 28.82
CA LEU A 116 1.97 5.44 27.81
C LEU A 116 0.52 4.98 27.62
N THR A 117 -0.23 4.85 28.72
CA THR A 117 -1.66 4.51 28.66
C THR A 117 -2.46 5.57 27.88
N SER A 118 -2.15 6.86 28.06
CA SER A 118 -2.79 7.92 27.28
C SER A 118 -2.43 7.88 25.79
N GLN A 119 -1.32 7.23 25.40
CA GLN A 119 -0.95 7.00 24.01
C GLN A 119 -1.56 5.70 23.43
N GLY A 120 -2.39 5.00 24.20
CA GLY A 120 -3.07 3.76 23.81
C GLY A 120 -2.26 2.49 24.04
N TYR A 121 -1.21 2.54 24.87
CA TYR A 121 -0.48 1.34 25.29
C TYR A 121 -1.09 0.74 26.55
N GLN A 122 -1.26 -0.58 26.56
CA GLN A 122 -1.73 -1.34 27.70
C GLN A 122 -0.58 -2.15 28.28
N GLN A 123 -0.50 -2.28 29.60
CA GLN A 123 0.51 -3.12 30.23
C GLN A 123 0.00 -4.55 30.37
N ASP A 124 0.77 -5.51 29.87
CA ASP A 124 0.56 -6.95 30.04
C ASP A 124 1.78 -7.60 30.72
N GLU A 125 1.80 -8.93 30.84
CA GLU A 125 2.89 -9.71 31.44
C GLU A 125 4.24 -9.61 30.70
N HIS A 126 4.27 -9.01 29.51
CA HIS A 126 5.46 -8.84 28.68
C HIS A 126 5.90 -7.37 28.54
N GLY A 127 5.19 -6.43 29.18
CA GLY A 127 5.51 -5.00 29.17
C GLY A 127 4.35 -4.16 28.63
N PHE A 128 4.65 -3.07 27.92
CA PHE A 128 3.62 -2.21 27.32
C PHE A 128 3.37 -2.60 25.88
N SER A 129 2.11 -2.76 25.49
CA SER A 129 1.78 -3.13 24.13
C SER A 129 0.61 -2.36 23.54
N LYS A 130 0.60 -2.24 22.23
CA LYS A 130 -0.42 -1.52 21.45
C LYS A 130 -0.71 -2.29 20.18
N GLU A 131 -1.99 -2.62 19.99
CA GLU A 131 -2.49 -3.16 18.73
C GLU A 131 -2.54 -2.06 17.67
N LEU A 132 -2.12 -2.38 16.45
CA LEU A 132 -2.16 -1.50 15.30
C LEU A 132 -3.24 -1.99 14.34
N SER A 133 -4.27 -1.18 14.18
CA SER A 133 -5.26 -1.34 13.12
C SER A 133 -4.87 -0.54 11.88
N TYR A 134 -5.33 -1.03 10.72
CA TYR A 134 -5.07 -0.45 9.40
C TYR A 134 -6.37 -0.38 8.61
N HIS A 135 -6.66 0.79 8.05
CA HIS A 135 -7.73 0.98 7.07
C HIS A 135 -7.09 1.12 5.69
N THR A 136 -6.72 -0.02 5.11
CA THR A 136 -5.97 -0.08 3.87
C THR A 136 -6.91 -0.07 2.67
N ALA A 137 -6.57 0.73 1.65
CA ALA A 137 -7.22 0.72 0.35
C ALA A 137 -6.22 0.33 -0.74
N LEU A 138 -6.66 -0.52 -1.68
CA LEU A 138 -5.90 -0.87 -2.87
C LEU A 138 -6.32 0.04 -4.04
N VAL A 139 -5.37 0.79 -4.59
CA VAL A 139 -5.60 1.72 -5.71
C VAL A 139 -5.04 1.11 -7.00
N LEU A 140 -5.91 0.77 -7.95
CA LEU A 140 -5.55 0.16 -9.22
C LEU A 140 -5.73 1.17 -10.37
N SER A 141 -4.63 1.75 -10.80
CA SER A 141 -4.64 2.71 -11.91
C SER A 141 -4.93 2.04 -13.26
N GLY A 142 -5.24 2.88 -14.26
CA GLY A 142 -5.20 2.46 -15.66
C GLY A 142 -3.77 2.16 -16.14
N GLY A 143 -3.64 1.66 -17.37
CA GLY A 143 -2.33 1.33 -17.94
C GLY A 143 -2.31 0.25 -19.03
N GLY A 144 -3.48 -0.23 -19.46
CA GLY A 144 -3.58 -1.22 -20.53
C GLY A 144 -3.00 -2.59 -20.18
N ALA A 145 -2.28 -3.22 -21.12
CA ALA A 145 -1.67 -4.55 -20.95
C ALA A 145 -0.68 -4.68 -19.78
N ARG A 146 -0.22 -3.56 -19.20
CA ARG A 146 0.54 -3.57 -17.93
C ARG A 146 -0.33 -3.94 -16.71
N GLY A 147 -1.62 -4.21 -16.89
CA GLY A 147 -2.51 -4.68 -15.84
C GLY A 147 -2.10 -6.04 -15.24
N ALA A 148 -1.37 -6.90 -15.97
CA ALA A 148 -0.88 -8.18 -15.43
C ALA A 148 0.00 -7.99 -14.17
N TYR A 149 0.80 -6.90 -14.12
CA TYR A 149 1.62 -6.58 -12.95
C TYR A 149 0.78 -6.35 -11.68
N GLN A 150 -0.45 -5.85 -11.80
CA GLN A 150 -1.33 -5.61 -10.66
C GLN A 150 -1.79 -6.94 -10.01
N ILE A 151 -1.97 -8.00 -10.80
CA ILE A 151 -2.31 -9.33 -10.28
C ILE A 151 -1.10 -9.93 -9.54
N GLY A 152 0.11 -9.75 -10.06
CA GLY A 152 1.35 -10.14 -9.35
C GLY A 152 1.54 -9.38 -8.03
N ALA A 153 1.28 -8.07 -8.02
CA ALA A 153 1.31 -7.26 -6.80
C ALA A 153 0.26 -7.71 -5.78
N TRP A 154 -0.97 -8.02 -6.22
CA TRP A 154 -2.00 -8.56 -5.35
C TRP A 154 -1.61 -9.90 -4.72
N ARG A 155 -1.01 -10.81 -5.50
CA ARG A 155 -0.47 -12.07 -4.97
C ARG A 155 0.56 -11.82 -3.87
N ALA A 156 1.53 -10.93 -4.10
CA ALA A 156 2.53 -10.59 -3.08
C ALA A 156 1.90 -10.01 -1.80
N LEU A 157 0.85 -9.16 -1.93
CA LEU A 157 0.10 -8.67 -0.76
C LEU A 157 -0.57 -9.80 0.02
N LYS A 158 -1.16 -10.80 -0.68
CA LYS A 158 -1.73 -11.99 -0.04
C LYS A 158 -0.66 -12.82 0.68
N GLU A 159 0.49 -13.06 0.04
CA GLU A 159 1.62 -13.79 0.64
C GLU A 159 2.17 -13.09 1.89
N LEU A 160 2.13 -11.75 1.93
CA LEU A 160 2.51 -10.94 3.10
C LEU A 160 1.41 -10.83 4.16
N GLY A 161 0.22 -11.37 3.90
CA GLY A 161 -0.93 -11.26 4.81
C GLY A 161 -1.51 -9.84 4.92
N ILE A 162 -1.27 -8.98 3.93
CA ILE A 162 -1.77 -7.59 3.90
C ILE A 162 -3.18 -7.60 3.31
N SER A 163 -4.17 -7.29 4.15
CA SER A 163 -5.57 -7.13 3.76
C SER A 163 -5.93 -5.67 3.46
N PHE A 164 -7.03 -5.47 2.74
CA PHE A 164 -7.59 -4.17 2.43
C PHE A 164 -9.11 -4.20 2.46
N GLU A 165 -9.71 -3.10 2.92
CA GLU A 165 -11.16 -2.96 3.10
C GLU A 165 -11.81 -2.25 1.92
N MET A 166 -11.00 -1.69 1.02
CA MET A 166 -11.45 -0.92 -0.13
C MET A 166 -10.57 -1.14 -1.35
N ILE A 167 -11.18 -1.16 -2.53
CA ILE A 167 -10.51 -1.04 -3.82
C ILE A 167 -11.06 0.17 -4.55
N THR A 168 -10.17 0.97 -5.12
CA THR A 168 -10.52 2.04 -6.07
C THR A 168 -9.83 1.76 -7.39
N SER A 169 -10.52 1.86 -8.52
CA SER A 169 -9.92 1.52 -9.81
C SER A 169 -10.25 2.46 -10.95
N THR A 170 -9.46 2.38 -12.03
CA THR A 170 -9.68 3.10 -13.29
C THR A 170 -9.24 2.24 -14.47
N SER A 171 -9.99 2.24 -15.58
CA SER A 171 -9.62 1.52 -16.81
C SER A 171 -9.35 0.04 -16.55
N VAL A 172 -8.25 -0.52 -17.05
CA VAL A 172 -7.86 -1.92 -16.86
C VAL A 172 -7.83 -2.33 -15.37
N GLY A 173 -7.54 -1.38 -14.47
CA GLY A 173 -7.58 -1.63 -13.03
C GLY A 173 -8.97 -2.06 -12.54
N THR A 174 -10.04 -1.69 -13.25
CA THR A 174 -11.42 -2.09 -12.93
C THR A 174 -11.67 -3.57 -13.20
N LEU A 175 -11.08 -4.13 -14.27
CA LEU A 175 -11.10 -5.57 -14.52
C LEU A 175 -10.37 -6.33 -13.41
N ASN A 176 -9.18 -5.85 -13.05
CA ASN A 176 -8.38 -6.46 -11.99
C ASN A 176 -9.04 -6.34 -10.61
N ALA A 177 -9.61 -5.19 -10.28
CA ALA A 177 -10.36 -4.99 -9.05
C ALA A 177 -11.50 -6.01 -8.92
N ALA A 178 -12.26 -6.23 -10.00
CA ALA A 178 -13.34 -7.19 -9.99
C ALA A 178 -12.84 -8.64 -9.82
N LEU A 179 -11.71 -9.01 -10.43
CA LEU A 179 -11.05 -10.30 -10.19
C LEU A 179 -10.61 -10.48 -8.73
N ILE A 180 -9.98 -9.44 -8.17
CA ILE A 180 -9.50 -9.41 -6.79
C ILE A 180 -10.65 -9.56 -5.80
N MET A 181 -11.77 -8.89 -6.03
CA MET A 181 -12.97 -8.99 -5.20
C MET A 181 -13.58 -10.38 -5.17
N MET A 182 -13.52 -11.11 -6.29
CA MET A 182 -13.95 -12.52 -6.35
C MET A 182 -12.98 -13.46 -5.63
N ASN A 183 -11.79 -12.96 -5.24
CA ASN A 183 -10.71 -13.69 -4.59
C ASN A 183 -10.31 -14.98 -5.32
N ASP A 184 -10.37 -14.97 -6.66
CA ASP A 184 -10.06 -16.11 -7.52
C ASP A 184 -8.76 -15.84 -8.30
N GLU A 185 -7.65 -16.14 -7.65
CA GLU A 185 -6.32 -15.84 -8.17
C GLU A 185 -5.99 -16.65 -9.43
N THR A 186 -6.38 -17.92 -9.46
CA THR A 186 -6.18 -18.79 -10.62
C THR A 186 -6.93 -18.26 -11.84
N LYS A 187 -8.19 -17.83 -11.66
CA LYS A 187 -8.97 -17.22 -12.75
C LYS A 187 -8.33 -15.92 -13.24
N ALA A 188 -7.81 -15.10 -12.31
CA ALA A 188 -7.12 -13.86 -12.67
C ALA A 188 -5.84 -14.13 -13.49
N GLN A 189 -5.02 -15.09 -13.07
CA GLN A 189 -3.80 -15.47 -13.79
C GLN A 189 -4.13 -16.06 -15.17
N GLN A 190 -5.08 -17.00 -15.25
CA GLN A 190 -5.51 -17.60 -16.51
C GLN A 190 -6.06 -16.57 -17.50
N LEU A 191 -6.80 -15.57 -17.00
CA LEU A 191 -7.26 -14.46 -17.83
C LEU A 191 -6.08 -13.75 -18.47
N TRP A 192 -5.09 -13.35 -17.66
CA TRP A 192 -3.91 -12.63 -18.13
C TRP A 192 -2.96 -13.48 -19.00
N TYR A 193 -2.97 -14.81 -18.87
CA TYR A 193 -2.24 -15.70 -19.77
C TYR A 193 -2.90 -15.88 -21.13
N LYS A 194 -4.25 -15.85 -21.19
CA LYS A 194 -5.02 -16.08 -22.42
C LYS A 194 -5.24 -14.81 -23.23
N ILE A 195 -5.26 -13.67 -22.56
CA ILE A 195 -5.61 -12.42 -23.19
C ILE A 195 -4.44 -11.91 -24.03
N SER A 196 -4.65 -11.77 -25.34
CA SER A 196 -3.63 -11.20 -26.21
C SER A 196 -3.59 -9.68 -26.02
N THR A 197 -2.41 -9.08 -26.21
CA THR A 197 -2.25 -7.61 -26.12
C THR A 197 -3.23 -6.88 -27.05
N GLU A 198 -3.60 -7.46 -28.20
CA GLU A 198 -4.60 -6.87 -29.11
C GLU A 198 -6.02 -6.86 -28.55
N GLN A 199 -6.37 -7.77 -27.63
CA GLN A 199 -7.71 -7.89 -27.05
C GLN A 199 -7.97 -6.90 -25.89
N ILE A 200 -6.92 -6.47 -25.18
CA ILE A 200 -7.03 -5.43 -24.11
C ILE A 200 -6.74 -4.05 -24.66
N LEU A 201 -5.92 -3.96 -25.73
CA LEU A 201 -5.42 -2.70 -26.24
C LEU A 201 -5.69 -2.53 -27.73
N ALA A 202 -6.53 -1.55 -28.05
CA ALA A 202 -6.27 -0.69 -29.20
C ALA A 202 -5.11 0.28 -28.88
N PHE A 203 -3.95 -0.25 -28.49
CA PHE A 203 -2.69 0.52 -28.44
C PHE A 203 -1.79 -0.01 -29.55
N PRO A 204 -1.20 0.89 -30.36
CA PRO A 204 -0.21 0.48 -31.35
C PRO A 204 0.98 -0.20 -30.65
N GLN A 205 1.60 -1.16 -31.35
CA GLN A 205 2.81 -1.91 -30.95
C GLN A 205 3.99 -1.05 -30.47
N ALA A 206 3.93 0.28 -30.62
CA ALA A 206 4.93 1.24 -30.17
C ALA A 206 5.09 1.35 -28.63
N ALA A 207 4.27 0.69 -27.80
CA ALA A 207 4.35 0.79 -26.33
C ALA A 207 5.39 -0.14 -25.65
N ALA A 208 6.10 -0.97 -26.42
CA ALA A 208 7.13 -1.88 -25.92
C ALA A 208 8.48 -1.18 -25.62
N THR A 209 8.64 0.09 -25.98
CA THR A 209 9.87 0.86 -25.78
C THR A 209 9.73 1.86 -24.61
N ASN A 210 10.84 2.09 -23.90
CA ASN A 210 10.94 2.90 -22.68
C ASN A 210 10.58 4.39 -22.92
N TYR A 211 9.29 4.72 -22.88
CA TYR A 211 8.82 6.10 -23.00
C TYR A 211 8.58 6.78 -21.65
N SER A 212 8.94 8.08 -21.61
CA SER A 212 8.58 9.02 -20.54
C SER A 212 7.05 9.15 -20.40
N PHE A 213 6.54 9.34 -19.18
CA PHE A 213 5.11 9.59 -18.89
C PHE A 213 4.48 10.66 -19.80
N LYS A 214 5.27 11.65 -20.24
CA LYS A 214 4.84 12.71 -21.17
C LYS A 214 4.58 12.22 -22.60
N GLN A 215 5.30 11.20 -23.05
CA GLN A 215 5.11 10.60 -24.38
C GLN A 215 3.93 9.63 -24.40
N LEU A 216 3.75 8.84 -23.33
CA LEU A 216 2.57 7.97 -23.15
C LEU A 216 1.28 8.80 -23.15
N THR A 217 1.26 9.91 -22.39
CA THR A 217 0.10 10.82 -22.35
C THR A 217 -0.16 11.50 -23.69
N ARG A 218 0.87 11.82 -24.49
CA ARG A 218 0.72 12.37 -25.84
C ARG A 218 0.14 11.35 -26.82
N GLN A 219 0.61 10.09 -26.77
CA GLN A 219 0.07 9.00 -27.59
C GLN A 219 -1.36 8.64 -27.20
N LEU A 220 -1.66 8.60 -25.91
CA LEU A 220 -3.02 8.46 -25.39
C LEU A 220 -3.93 9.55 -25.96
N ARG A 221 -3.52 10.83 -25.91
CA ARG A 221 -4.27 11.94 -26.50
C ARG A 221 -4.46 11.81 -28.01
N SER A 222 -3.45 11.35 -28.76
CA SER A 222 -3.59 11.15 -30.20
C SER A 222 -4.54 9.99 -30.53
N LEU A 223 -4.46 8.88 -29.79
CA LEU A 223 -5.40 7.76 -29.93
C LEU A 223 -6.81 8.17 -29.55
N SER A 224 -6.98 8.95 -28.48
CA SER A 224 -8.28 9.53 -28.10
C SER A 224 -8.83 10.44 -29.20
N LYS A 225 -7.99 11.28 -29.82
CA LYS A 225 -8.40 12.16 -30.92
C LYS A 225 -8.80 11.37 -32.17
N THR A 226 -8.10 10.29 -32.51
CA THR A 226 -8.42 9.42 -33.63
C THR A 226 -9.68 8.60 -33.37
N ALA A 227 -9.80 7.96 -32.19
CA ALA A 227 -11.00 7.23 -31.80
C ALA A 227 -12.24 8.13 -31.77
N MET A 228 -12.12 9.39 -31.32
CA MET A 228 -13.22 10.36 -31.39
C MET A 228 -13.62 10.72 -32.83
N LYS A 229 -12.65 10.78 -33.77
CA LYS A 229 -12.91 11.00 -35.19
C LYS A 229 -13.55 9.78 -35.87
N GLU A 230 -13.15 8.58 -35.48
CA GLU A 230 -13.61 7.30 -36.04
C GLU A 230 -14.86 6.74 -35.34
N LYS A 231 -15.57 7.56 -34.56
CA LYS A 231 -16.78 7.19 -33.78
C LYS A 231 -16.56 6.18 -32.64
N GLY A 232 -15.32 5.86 -32.28
CA GLY A 232 -14.92 5.06 -31.11
C GLY A 232 -14.31 3.71 -31.47
N VAL A 233 -13.77 3.00 -30.46
CA VAL A 233 -13.29 1.62 -30.61
C VAL A 233 -14.36 0.67 -30.08
N SER A 234 -14.62 -0.42 -30.80
CA SER A 234 -15.59 -1.44 -30.38
C SER A 234 -15.19 -2.04 -29.03
N THR A 235 -16.08 -1.94 -28.05
CA THR A 235 -15.88 -2.46 -26.69
C THR A 235 -16.45 -3.85 -26.49
N LEU A 236 -17.06 -4.42 -27.52
CA LEU A 236 -17.67 -5.75 -27.52
C LEU A 236 -16.72 -6.88 -27.04
N PRO A 237 -15.43 -6.95 -27.45
CA PRO A 237 -14.53 -7.99 -26.94
C PRO A 237 -14.30 -7.89 -25.43
N LEU A 238 -14.04 -6.68 -24.93
CA LEU A 238 -13.85 -6.41 -23.50
C LEU A 238 -15.14 -6.66 -22.72
N GLN A 239 -16.29 -6.24 -23.24
CA GLN A 239 -17.59 -6.49 -22.63
C GLN A 239 -17.88 -8.00 -22.53
N LYS A 240 -17.66 -8.76 -23.60
CA LYS A 240 -17.81 -10.23 -23.61
C LYS A 240 -16.89 -10.88 -22.58
N LEU A 241 -15.63 -10.45 -22.56
CA LEU A 241 -14.65 -10.92 -21.58
C LEU A 241 -15.12 -10.65 -20.14
N MET A 242 -15.62 -9.45 -19.86
CA MET A 242 -16.12 -9.08 -18.53
C MET A 242 -17.34 -9.92 -18.15
N VAL A 243 -18.32 -10.09 -19.05
CA VAL A 243 -19.51 -10.91 -18.78
C VAL A 243 -19.15 -12.39 -18.55
N GLN A 244 -18.19 -12.93 -19.29
CA GLN A 244 -17.74 -14.32 -19.13
C GLN A 244 -16.89 -14.53 -17.88
N THR A 245 -16.15 -13.50 -17.45
CA THR A 245 -15.19 -13.61 -16.36
C THR A 245 -15.80 -13.23 -15.01
N LEU A 246 -16.72 -12.28 -14.98
CA LEU A 246 -17.25 -11.73 -13.74
C LEU A 246 -18.48 -12.51 -13.25
N ASP A 247 -18.42 -12.90 -11.98
CA ASP A 247 -19.52 -13.50 -11.24
C ASP A 247 -20.16 -12.41 -10.36
N GLU A 248 -21.35 -11.93 -10.75
CA GLU A 248 -22.05 -10.88 -10.02
C GLU A 248 -22.40 -11.27 -8.58
N ALA A 249 -22.64 -12.55 -8.30
CA ALA A 249 -22.97 -13.01 -6.96
C ALA A 249 -21.73 -12.87 -6.07
N LYS A 250 -20.56 -13.32 -6.52
CA LYS A 250 -19.29 -13.16 -5.80
C LYS A 250 -18.90 -11.70 -5.60
N LEU A 251 -19.15 -10.83 -6.57
CA LEU A 251 -18.89 -9.39 -6.43
C LEU A 251 -19.78 -8.74 -5.35
N LYS A 252 -21.02 -9.20 -5.19
CA LYS A 252 -21.96 -8.66 -4.19
C LYS A 252 -21.72 -9.21 -2.78
N THR A 253 -21.21 -10.42 -2.65
CA THR A 253 -20.92 -11.04 -1.34
C THR A 253 -19.58 -10.60 -0.76
N SER A 254 -18.73 -9.93 -1.54
CA SER A 254 -17.46 -9.38 -1.07
C SER A 254 -17.68 -8.32 0.01
N SER A 255 -16.90 -8.38 1.09
CA SER A 255 -16.89 -7.35 2.15
C SER A 255 -16.06 -6.11 1.77
N ILE A 256 -15.34 -6.17 0.65
CA ILE A 256 -14.41 -5.12 0.21
C ILE A 256 -15.19 -4.02 -0.52
N LYS A 257 -15.13 -2.78 -0.05
CA LYS A 257 -15.79 -1.64 -0.71
C LYS A 257 -15.15 -1.35 -2.06
N PHE A 258 -15.93 -1.32 -3.14
CA PHE A 258 -15.41 -1.11 -4.49
C PHE A 258 -15.92 0.17 -5.15
N TYR A 259 -14.98 1.04 -5.54
CA TYR A 259 -15.22 2.27 -6.27
C TYR A 259 -14.49 2.27 -7.61
N ILE A 260 -15.16 2.81 -8.63
CA ILE A 260 -14.55 3.06 -9.94
C ILE A 260 -14.50 4.57 -10.20
N CYS A 261 -13.50 4.98 -10.97
CA CYS A 261 -13.45 6.28 -11.61
C CYS A 261 -13.72 6.11 -13.12
N THR A 262 -14.60 6.96 -13.65
CA THR A 262 -14.95 7.08 -15.08
C THR A 262 -15.12 8.55 -15.43
N THR A 263 -15.04 8.92 -16.70
CA THR A 263 -15.23 10.29 -17.17
C THR A 263 -16.56 10.45 -17.92
N ARG A 264 -17.32 11.49 -17.56
CA ARG A 264 -18.46 11.93 -18.37
C ARG A 264 -17.94 12.68 -19.59
N LEU A 265 -18.15 12.12 -20.78
CA LEU A 265 -17.68 12.73 -22.04
C LEU A 265 -18.27 14.14 -22.23
N LYS A 266 -19.56 14.32 -21.94
CA LYS A 266 -20.19 15.64 -21.98
C LYS A 266 -19.72 16.47 -20.78
N GLY A 267 -18.79 17.38 -21.05
CA GLY A 267 -18.19 18.28 -20.05
C GLY A 267 -16.89 17.78 -19.42
N LEU A 268 -16.37 16.61 -19.84
CA LEU A 268 -15.11 16.02 -19.37
C LEU A 268 -14.97 16.03 -17.83
N LYS A 269 -16.07 15.71 -17.14
CA LYS A 269 -16.12 15.70 -15.67
C LYS A 269 -15.90 14.30 -15.14
N GLU A 270 -15.02 14.18 -14.15
CA GLU A 270 -14.84 12.96 -13.39
C GLU A 270 -16.15 12.51 -12.73
N LYS A 271 -16.36 11.20 -12.70
CA LYS A 271 -17.45 10.57 -11.95
C LYS A 271 -16.92 9.33 -11.21
N VAL A 272 -16.96 9.41 -9.89
CA VAL A 272 -16.71 8.27 -9.00
C VAL A 272 -18.03 7.55 -8.70
N VAL A 273 -17.98 6.22 -8.69
CA VAL A 273 -19.16 5.36 -8.55
C VAL A 273 -18.86 4.19 -7.62
N ALA A 274 -19.72 3.98 -6.63
CA ALA A 274 -19.66 2.82 -5.73
C ALA A 274 -20.40 1.63 -6.33
N ILE A 275 -19.68 0.55 -6.64
CA ILE A 275 -20.21 -0.59 -7.41
C ILE A 275 -21.24 -1.42 -6.63
N HIS A 276 -21.05 -1.57 -5.31
CA HIS A 276 -21.95 -2.34 -4.44
C HIS A 276 -23.37 -1.76 -4.35
N SER A 277 -23.53 -0.47 -4.66
CA SER A 277 -24.79 0.24 -4.48
C SER A 277 -25.70 0.27 -5.73
N ILE A 278 -25.28 -0.38 -6.83
CA ILE A 278 -25.89 -0.15 -8.16
C ILE A 278 -26.33 -1.44 -8.84
N LYS A 279 -27.56 -1.43 -9.37
CA LYS A 279 -28.09 -2.46 -10.28
C LYS A 279 -27.36 -2.39 -11.63
N GLN A 280 -27.05 -3.54 -12.25
CA GLN A 280 -26.27 -3.64 -13.50
C GLN A 280 -24.86 -3.05 -13.39
N SER A 281 -24.15 -3.42 -12.31
CA SER A 281 -22.76 -3.01 -12.04
C SER A 281 -21.83 -3.24 -13.23
N TRP A 282 -22.02 -4.32 -13.99
CA TRP A 282 -21.21 -4.63 -15.16
C TRP A 282 -21.16 -3.50 -16.20
N LYS A 283 -22.24 -2.73 -16.41
CA LYS A 283 -22.25 -1.59 -17.34
C LYS A 283 -21.28 -0.50 -16.92
N TRP A 284 -21.24 -0.23 -15.61
CA TRP A 284 -20.32 0.74 -15.02
C TRP A 284 -18.87 0.23 -15.04
N LEU A 285 -18.67 -1.06 -14.80
CA LEU A 285 -17.36 -1.69 -14.93
C LEU A 285 -16.85 -1.60 -16.37
N THR A 286 -17.67 -1.92 -17.37
CA THR A 286 -17.33 -1.79 -18.79
C THR A 286 -17.08 -0.33 -19.17
N ALA A 287 -17.89 0.62 -18.69
CA ALA A 287 -17.68 2.04 -18.96
C ALA A 287 -16.32 2.52 -18.46
N SER A 288 -15.96 2.21 -17.22
CA SER A 288 -14.65 2.57 -16.66
C SER A 288 -13.50 1.85 -17.35
N ALA A 289 -13.67 0.57 -17.74
CA ALA A 289 -12.64 -0.23 -18.39
C ALA A 289 -12.40 0.15 -19.86
N ALA A 290 -13.42 0.70 -20.54
CA ALA A 290 -13.38 1.05 -21.95
C ALA A 290 -12.56 2.32 -22.24
N PHE A 291 -11.72 2.25 -23.26
CA PHE A 291 -11.03 3.42 -23.82
C PHE A 291 -11.86 4.01 -24.96
N PHE A 292 -12.55 5.14 -24.73
CA PHE A 292 -13.38 5.86 -25.73
C PHE A 292 -14.28 4.94 -26.58
N SER A 293 -15.30 4.38 -25.93
CA SER A 293 -16.26 3.45 -26.55
C SER A 293 -17.18 4.13 -27.58
N SER A 294 -17.39 3.46 -28.71
CA SER A 294 -18.45 3.76 -29.68
C SER A 294 -19.84 3.29 -29.22
N ASP A 295 -19.91 2.42 -28.22
CA ASP A 295 -21.05 1.53 -27.99
C ASP A 295 -22.07 2.07 -26.99
N ALA A 296 -23.34 1.72 -27.21
CA ALA A 296 -24.48 2.10 -26.38
C ALA A 296 -24.41 1.56 -24.93
N ALA A 297 -23.57 0.57 -24.64
CA ALA A 297 -23.36 0.05 -23.28
C ALA A 297 -22.84 1.12 -22.29
N CYS A 298 -22.16 2.15 -22.82
CA CYS A 298 -21.68 3.31 -22.08
C CYS A 298 -22.72 4.44 -21.93
N THR A 299 -23.95 4.24 -22.40
CA THR A 299 -25.04 5.21 -22.29
C THR A 299 -26.03 4.80 -21.22
N ASN A 300 -25.77 5.18 -19.96
CA ASN A 300 -26.78 5.09 -18.92
C ASN A 300 -27.46 6.47 -18.82
N SER A 301 -28.71 6.57 -19.26
CA SER A 301 -29.55 7.79 -19.26
C SER A 301 -29.00 8.97 -20.09
N ARG A 302 -29.30 9.03 -21.40
CA ARG A 302 -29.05 10.17 -22.32
C ARG A 302 -27.61 10.76 -22.36
N ARG A 303 -26.62 10.15 -21.70
CA ARG A 303 -25.25 10.69 -21.55
C ARG A 303 -24.23 9.55 -21.64
N ARG A 304 -23.21 9.71 -22.51
CA ARG A 304 -22.10 8.75 -22.71
C ARG A 304 -21.06 8.87 -21.58
N LEU A 305 -20.60 7.72 -21.08
CA LEU A 305 -19.57 7.57 -20.05
C LEU A 305 -18.35 6.83 -20.64
N CYS A 306 -17.13 7.25 -20.33
CA CYS A 306 -15.88 6.54 -20.61
C CYS A 306 -14.95 6.75 -19.41
#